data_AF-A0A1Y4SF67-F1
#
_entry.id   AF-A0A1Y4SF67-F1
#
_cell.length_a   1.000
_cell.length_b   1.000
_cell.length_c   1.000
_cell.angle_alpha   90.00
_cell.angle_beta   90.00
_cell.angle_gamma   90.00
#
_symmetry.space_group_name_H-M   'P 1'
#
loop_
_entity.id
_entity.type
_entity.pdbx_description
1 polymer ?
#
loop_
_entity_poly.entity_id
_entity_poly.type
_entity_poly.pdbx_seq_one_letter_code
_entity_poly.pdbx_strand_id
1 'polypeptide(L)'
;MNQESYLKEVEKYLNCRKAQKKQIRRDLEADICAASERGESWEEIRDRMGGPRELAQEFNENMGSGSTGRKMKRSRKILLICGIVAAVLAVLIAAAYWFLPKSYLIENSEIFDAETVAEESEEIVLLLNEDNYEELQEKSTDQMRTVMTEEFMQNAKAQLGGDWGEFQDFTNSISVEVVQQGKHFALTELTALYENRSVTYQISFNENMELSGIYMR
;
A
#
# COMPACT_ATOMS: atom_id res chain seq x y z
N MET A 1 -58.95 24.61 19.86
CA MET A 1 -57.48 24.79 19.83
C MET A 1 -57.15 26.15 19.24
N ASN A 2 -56.20 26.89 19.81
CA ASN A 2 -55.78 28.21 19.32
C ASN A 2 -54.66 28.08 18.27
N GLN A 3 -54.36 29.19 17.57
CA GLN A 3 -53.38 29.25 16.48
C GLN A 3 -51.98 28.78 16.89
N GLU A 4 -51.47 29.28 18.02
CA GLU A 4 -50.13 28.90 18.48
C GLU A 4 -50.01 27.41 18.82
N SER A 5 -51.05 26.83 19.41
CA SER A 5 -51.06 25.40 19.73
C SER A 5 -51.14 24.55 18.46
N TYR A 6 -51.89 25.00 17.44
CA TYR A 6 -51.95 24.35 16.12
C TYR A 6 -50.56 24.28 15.48
N LEU A 7 -49.87 25.43 15.37
CA LEU A 7 -48.54 25.50 14.75
C LEU A 7 -47.49 24.68 15.51
N LYS A 8 -47.56 24.66 16.84
CA LYS A 8 -46.67 23.87 17.67
C LYS A 8 -46.87 22.37 17.47
N GLU A 9 -48.11 21.92 17.30
CA GLU A 9 -48.40 20.52 16.96
C GLU A 9 -47.91 20.15 15.56
N VAL A 10 -48.15 21.00 14.55
CA VAL A 10 -47.59 20.80 13.20
C VAL A 10 -46.07 20.66 13.27
N GLU A 11 -45.37 21.56 13.97
CA GLU A 11 -43.91 21.54 14.13
C GLU A 11 -43.40 20.23 14.77
N LYS A 12 -44.17 19.65 15.70
CA LYS A 12 -43.86 18.37 16.35
C LYS A 12 -43.92 17.20 15.37
N TYR A 13 -44.87 17.21 14.44
CA TYR A 13 -45.09 16.14 13.47
C TYR A 13 -44.26 16.29 12.16
N LEU A 14 -43.64 17.46 11.92
CA LEU A 14 -42.71 17.66 10.80
C LEU A 14 -41.40 16.88 10.97
N ASN A 15 -41.01 16.12 9.95
CA ASN A 15 -39.78 15.33 9.90
C ASN A 15 -38.70 16.00 9.03
N CYS A 16 -38.31 17.21 9.42
CA CYS A 16 -37.31 18.01 8.69
C CYS A 16 -36.30 18.71 9.61
N ARG A 17 -35.28 19.36 9.02
CA ARG A 17 -34.22 20.07 9.76
C ARG A 17 -34.81 21.27 10.52
N LYS A 18 -34.22 21.64 11.66
CA LYS A 18 -34.66 22.79 12.49
C LYS A 18 -34.84 24.10 11.70
N ALA A 19 -33.93 24.40 10.76
CA ALA A 19 -34.03 25.59 9.90
C ALA A 19 -35.27 25.55 8.99
N GLN A 20 -35.60 24.36 8.46
CA GLN A 20 -36.74 24.15 7.58
C GLN A 20 -38.07 24.17 8.35
N LYS A 21 -38.09 23.62 9.58
CA LYS A 21 -39.23 23.78 10.51
C LYS A 21 -39.56 25.26 10.76
N LYS A 22 -38.53 26.08 11.01
CA LYS A 22 -38.68 27.53 11.21
C LYS A 22 -39.16 28.27 9.96
N GLN A 23 -38.85 27.76 8.77
CA GLN A 23 -39.36 28.34 7.52
C GLN A 23 -40.84 28.01 7.33
N ILE A 24 -41.19 26.71 7.38
CA ILE A 24 -42.59 26.25 7.23
C ILE A 24 -43.50 26.92 8.25
N ARG A 25 -43.04 27.08 9.49
CA ARG A 25 -43.80 27.81 10.51
C ARG A 25 -44.06 29.28 10.13
N ARG A 26 -43.05 29.99 9.62
CA ARG A 26 -43.21 31.40 9.19
C ARG A 26 -44.16 31.51 8.00
N ASP A 27 -44.09 30.57 7.07
CA ASP A 27 -44.96 30.54 5.90
C ASP A 27 -46.42 30.31 6.32
N LEU A 28 -46.67 29.35 7.21
CA LEU A 28 -48.00 29.11 7.78
C LEU A 28 -48.51 30.31 8.59
N GLU A 29 -47.66 30.97 9.37
CA GLU A 29 -48.01 32.19 10.11
C GLU A 29 -48.42 33.32 9.14
N ALA A 30 -47.68 33.51 8.06
CA ALA A 30 -48.00 34.51 7.03
C ALA A 30 -49.34 34.21 6.33
N ASP A 31 -49.60 32.95 6.00
CA ASP A 31 -50.85 32.53 5.35
C ASP A 31 -52.07 32.73 6.26
N ILE A 32 -51.93 32.43 7.56
CA ILE A 32 -52.98 32.66 8.56
C ILE A 32 -53.24 34.16 8.72
N CYS A 33 -52.19 34.99 8.80
CA CYS A 33 -52.33 36.45 8.87
C CYS A 33 -53.05 37.01 7.65
N ALA A 34 -52.66 36.59 6.44
CA ALA A 34 -53.28 37.04 5.20
C ALA A 34 -54.75 36.62 5.09
N ALA A 35 -55.12 35.44 5.62
CA ALA A 35 -56.52 35.00 5.69
C ALA A 35 -57.33 35.82 6.71
N SER A 36 -56.74 36.12 7.86
CA SER A 36 -57.39 36.96 8.88
C SER A 36 -57.62 38.39 8.40
N GLU A 37 -56.69 38.97 7.62
CA GLU A 37 -56.85 40.29 7.00
C GLU A 37 -57.98 40.35 5.96
N ARG A 38 -58.29 39.21 5.32
CA ARG A 38 -59.45 39.05 4.42
C ARG A 38 -60.77 38.84 5.16
N GLY A 39 -60.76 38.87 6.49
CA GLY A 39 -61.95 38.68 7.33
C GLY A 39 -62.34 37.23 7.57
N GLU A 40 -61.50 36.26 7.22
CA GLU A 40 -61.74 34.84 7.52
C GLU A 40 -61.56 34.59 9.03
N SER A 41 -62.48 33.85 9.64
CA SER A 41 -62.38 33.47 11.05
C SER A 41 -61.35 32.34 11.24
N TRP A 42 -60.78 32.24 12.45
CA TRP A 42 -59.82 31.18 12.78
C TRP A 42 -60.37 29.76 12.56
N GLU A 43 -61.68 29.57 12.74
CA GLU A 43 -62.30 28.26 12.57
C GLU A 43 -62.35 27.84 11.10
N GLU A 44 -62.65 28.76 10.20
CA GLU A 44 -62.65 28.54 8.74
C GLU A 44 -61.22 28.29 8.22
N ILE A 45 -60.24 29.03 8.72
CA ILE A 45 -58.82 28.86 8.36
C ILE A 45 -58.34 27.47 8.77
N ARG A 46 -58.69 27.03 10.00
CA ARG A 46 -58.33 25.71 10.51
C ARG A 46 -58.99 24.58 9.72
N ASP A 47 -60.26 24.73 9.35
CA ASP A 47 -60.99 23.74 8.57
C ASP A 47 -60.35 23.56 7.17
N ARG A 48 -59.96 24.67 6.53
CA ARG A 48 -59.23 24.66 5.24
C ARG A 48 -57.85 24.02 5.32
N MET A 49 -57.10 24.25 6.41
CA MET A 49 -55.75 23.72 6.59
C MET A 49 -55.71 22.26 7.06
N GLY A 50 -56.84 21.71 7.52
CA GLY A 50 -56.93 20.35 8.01
C GLY A 50 -56.30 20.13 9.39
N GLY A 51 -56.20 18.87 9.82
CA GLY A 51 -55.64 18.52 11.13
C GLY A 51 -54.12 18.76 11.20
N PRO A 52 -53.55 19.16 12.35
CA PRO A 52 -52.11 19.42 12.49
C PRO A 52 -51.20 18.27 12.04
N ARG A 53 -51.65 17.03 12.32
CA ARG A 53 -50.94 15.81 11.95
C ARG A 53 -51.03 15.52 10.46
N GLU A 54 -52.18 15.77 9.86
CA GLU A 54 -52.47 15.53 8.45
C GLU A 54 -51.70 16.53 7.58
N LEU A 55 -51.76 17.82 7.94
CA LEU A 55 -50.97 18.88 7.31
C LEU A 55 -49.47 18.58 7.40
N ALA A 56 -48.97 18.20 8.58
CA ALA A 56 -47.57 17.82 8.73
C ALA A 56 -47.19 16.58 7.92
N GLN A 57 -48.12 15.63 7.74
CA GLN A 57 -47.91 14.44 6.94
C GLN A 57 -47.86 14.77 5.44
N GLU A 58 -48.74 15.63 4.95
CA GLU A 58 -48.71 16.13 3.56
C GLU A 58 -47.39 16.85 3.29
N PHE A 59 -46.96 17.73 4.21
CA PHE A 59 -45.64 18.36 4.12
C PHE A 59 -44.51 17.33 4.08
N ASN A 60 -44.56 16.30 4.93
CA ASN A 60 -43.55 15.24 4.96
C ASN A 60 -43.55 14.37 3.69
N GLU A 61 -44.71 14.11 3.10
CA GLU A 61 -44.90 13.33 1.87
C GLU A 61 -44.46 14.13 0.64
N ASN A 62 -44.79 15.42 0.57
CA ASN A 62 -44.32 16.34 -0.46
C ASN A 62 -42.80 16.61 -0.35
N MET A 63 -42.26 16.58 0.88
CA MET A 63 -40.80 16.55 1.13
C MET A 63 -40.18 15.14 0.98
N GLY A 64 -41.00 14.13 0.66
CA GLY A 64 -40.73 12.71 0.77
C GLY A 64 -39.85 12.09 -0.32
N SER A 65 -38.60 12.54 -0.41
CA SER A 65 -37.46 11.60 -0.54
C SER A 65 -36.25 12.10 0.26
N GLY A 66 -36.49 12.58 1.49
CA GLY A 66 -35.53 13.34 2.29
C GLY A 66 -35.17 12.75 3.65
N SER A 67 -34.69 11.51 3.71
CA SER A 67 -33.72 11.05 4.72
C SER A 67 -34.12 10.97 6.22
N THR A 68 -34.86 9.93 6.61
CA THR A 68 -34.80 9.39 7.99
C THR A 68 -34.38 7.92 8.09
N GLY A 69 -34.24 7.21 6.98
CA GLY A 69 -33.76 5.80 6.97
C GLY A 69 -32.35 5.58 6.40
N ARG A 70 -31.65 6.62 5.92
CA ARG A 70 -30.47 6.45 5.04
C ARG A 70 -29.11 6.55 5.74
N LYS A 71 -29.01 7.18 6.92
CA LYS A 71 -27.71 7.34 7.62
C LYS A 71 -27.16 6.01 8.12
N MET A 72 -28.00 5.11 8.65
CA MET A 72 -27.54 3.80 9.15
C MET A 72 -27.18 2.81 8.03
N LYS A 73 -27.80 2.91 6.84
CA LYS A 73 -27.46 2.06 5.67
C LYS A 73 -26.25 2.59 4.89
N ARG A 74 -26.02 3.91 4.81
CA ARG A 74 -24.82 4.48 4.17
C ARG A 74 -23.56 4.28 5.02
N SER A 75 -23.62 4.47 6.33
CA SER A 75 -22.46 4.22 7.20
C SER A 75 -22.07 2.75 7.21
N ARG A 76 -23.03 1.81 7.26
CA ARG A 76 -22.74 0.37 7.12
C ARG A 76 -22.14 0.00 5.76
N LYS A 77 -22.64 0.57 4.65
CA LYS A 77 -22.05 0.36 3.32
C LYS A 77 -20.64 0.96 3.20
N ILE A 78 -20.39 2.14 3.75
CA ILE A 78 -19.06 2.75 3.81
C ILE A 78 -18.13 1.92 4.70
N LEU A 79 -18.60 1.43 5.85
CA LEU A 79 -17.81 0.58 6.74
C LEU A 79 -17.48 -0.77 6.09
N LEU A 80 -18.41 -1.36 5.34
CA LEU A 80 -18.17 -2.56 4.53
C LEU A 80 -17.16 -2.30 3.41
N ILE A 81 -17.28 -1.19 2.68
CA ILE A 81 -16.32 -0.83 1.62
C ILE A 81 -14.95 -0.55 2.22
N CYS A 82 -14.85 0.21 3.32
CA CYS A 82 -13.60 0.42 4.05
C CYS A 82 -13.03 -0.89 4.57
N GLY A 83 -13.86 -1.82 5.05
CA GLY A 83 -13.44 -3.16 5.45
C GLY A 83 -12.88 -3.99 4.29
N ILE A 84 -13.54 -3.95 3.12
CA ILE A 84 -13.06 -4.62 1.90
C ILE A 84 -11.74 -3.99 1.42
N VAL A 85 -11.66 -2.66 1.38
CA VAL A 85 -10.42 -1.95 0.99
C VAL A 85 -9.29 -2.25 1.97
N ALA A 86 -9.56 -2.27 3.28
CA ALA A 86 -8.57 -2.65 4.28
C ALA A 86 -8.14 -4.12 4.14
N ALA A 87 -9.07 -5.03 3.83
CA ALA A 87 -8.76 -6.42 3.57
C ALA A 87 -7.90 -6.59 2.31
N VAL A 88 -8.23 -5.90 1.21
CA VAL A 88 -7.43 -5.90 -0.03
C VAL A 88 -6.03 -5.34 0.24
N LEU A 89 -5.92 -4.22 0.97
CA LEU A 89 -4.62 -3.67 1.37
C LEU A 89 -3.83 -4.64 2.24
N ALA A 90 -4.48 -5.33 3.19
CA ALA A 90 -3.82 -6.34 4.01
C ALA A 90 -3.33 -7.53 3.17
N VAL A 91 -4.11 -7.99 2.18
CA VAL A 91 -3.67 -9.03 1.23
C VAL A 91 -2.50 -8.53 0.38
N LEU A 92 -2.52 -7.28 -0.09
CA LEU A 92 -1.40 -6.71 -0.85
C LEU A 92 -0.13 -6.57 -0.01
N ILE A 93 -0.25 -6.17 1.26
CA ILE A 93 0.88 -6.10 2.20
C ILE A 93 1.42 -7.51 2.49
N ALA A 94 0.53 -8.48 2.72
CA ALA A 94 0.94 -9.87 2.95
C ALA A 94 1.62 -10.47 1.70
N ALA A 95 1.11 -10.16 0.51
CA ALA A 95 1.74 -10.55 -0.75
C ALA A 95 3.10 -9.89 -0.92
N ALA A 96 3.21 -8.57 -0.69
CA ALA A 96 4.49 -7.86 -0.73
C ALA A 96 5.51 -8.45 0.25
N TYR A 97 5.07 -8.77 1.48
CA TYR A 97 5.91 -9.45 2.47
C TYR A 97 6.35 -10.84 2.02
N TRP A 98 5.51 -11.58 1.30
CA TRP A 98 5.87 -12.87 0.71
C TRP A 98 6.92 -12.76 -0.39
N PHE A 99 6.94 -11.65 -1.13
CA PHE A 99 7.92 -11.39 -2.19
C PHE A 99 9.25 -10.82 -1.68
N LEU A 100 9.36 -10.42 -0.41
CA LEU A 100 10.62 -9.93 0.15
C LEU A 100 11.62 -11.08 0.33
N PRO A 101 12.89 -10.90 -0.11
CA PRO A 101 13.94 -11.88 0.14
C PRO A 101 14.19 -12.01 1.63
N LYS A 102 14.34 -13.25 2.11
CA LYS A 102 14.66 -13.54 3.51
C LYS A 102 16.11 -13.98 3.60
N SER A 103 16.88 -13.35 4.49
CA SER A 103 18.28 -13.70 4.72
C SER A 103 18.45 -14.43 6.05
N TYR A 104 19.28 -15.47 6.06
CA TYR A 104 19.67 -16.24 7.23
C TYR A 104 21.20 -16.32 7.31
N LEU A 105 21.73 -16.57 8.51
CA LEU A 105 23.17 -16.84 8.66
C LEU A 105 23.51 -18.14 7.94
N ILE A 106 24.59 -18.12 7.14
CA ILE A 106 24.96 -19.28 6.34
C ILE A 106 25.35 -20.50 7.19
N GLU A 107 25.83 -20.27 8.42
CA GLU A 107 26.15 -21.33 9.39
C GLU A 107 24.94 -22.20 9.77
N ASN A 108 23.72 -21.69 9.57
CA ASN A 108 22.48 -22.43 9.81
C ASN A 108 21.87 -23.01 8.53
N SER A 109 22.56 -22.91 7.39
CA SER A 109 22.08 -23.44 6.13
C SER A 109 22.14 -24.96 6.13
N GLU A 110 21.10 -25.61 5.62
CA GLU A 110 21.11 -27.05 5.35
C GLU A 110 21.62 -27.37 3.93
N ILE A 111 21.79 -26.34 3.09
CA ILE A 111 22.11 -26.47 1.66
C ILE A 111 23.54 -26.03 1.39
N PHE A 112 23.96 -24.93 2.02
CA PHE A 112 25.25 -24.32 1.79
C PHE A 112 26.21 -24.60 2.94
N ASP A 113 27.43 -24.99 2.57
CA ASP A 113 28.55 -25.02 3.51
C ASP A 113 29.26 -23.67 3.51
N ALA A 114 29.49 -23.11 4.71
CA ALA A 114 30.01 -21.75 4.86
C ALA A 114 31.46 -21.60 4.35
N GLU A 115 32.30 -22.60 4.61
CA GLU A 115 33.71 -22.63 4.20
C GLU A 115 33.80 -22.76 2.68
N THR A 116 33.09 -23.74 2.12
CA THR A 116 33.02 -23.95 0.66
C THR A 116 32.53 -22.71 -0.08
N VAL A 117 31.50 -22.02 0.43
CA VAL A 117 31.00 -20.78 -0.20
C VAL A 117 32.03 -19.66 -0.15
N ALA A 118 32.77 -19.54 0.95
CA ALA A 118 33.82 -18.53 1.06
C ALA A 118 34.97 -18.83 0.08
N GLU A 119 35.45 -20.08 0.04
CA GLU A 119 36.53 -20.51 -0.87
C GLU A 119 36.16 -20.32 -2.34
N GLU A 120 34.97 -20.75 -2.77
CA GLU A 120 34.51 -20.56 -4.15
C GLU A 120 34.33 -19.07 -4.46
N SER A 121 33.94 -18.23 -3.48
CA SER A 121 33.85 -16.78 -3.70
C SER A 121 35.22 -16.15 -3.97
N GLU A 122 36.25 -16.58 -3.23
CA GLU A 122 37.62 -16.14 -3.45
C GLU A 122 38.15 -16.62 -4.81
N GLU A 123 37.89 -17.88 -5.16
CA GLU A 123 38.26 -18.46 -6.45
C GLU A 123 37.66 -17.65 -7.62
N ILE A 124 36.37 -17.29 -7.56
CA ILE A 124 35.75 -16.45 -8.58
C ILE A 124 36.48 -15.10 -8.74
N VAL A 125 36.91 -14.46 -7.65
CA VAL A 125 37.67 -13.20 -7.74
C VAL A 125 39.07 -13.43 -8.32
N LEU A 126 39.73 -14.52 -7.95
CA LEU A 126 41.04 -14.87 -8.52
C LEU A 126 40.95 -15.11 -10.02
N LEU A 127 39.98 -15.89 -10.48
CA LEU A 127 39.75 -16.13 -11.91
C LEU A 127 39.43 -14.84 -12.67
N LEU A 128 38.70 -13.90 -12.06
CA LEU A 128 38.47 -12.57 -12.63
C LEU A 128 39.74 -11.72 -12.73
N ASN A 129 40.65 -11.86 -11.77
CA ASN A 129 41.94 -11.15 -11.80
C ASN A 129 42.92 -11.78 -12.81
N GLU A 130 42.82 -13.08 -13.04
CA GLU A 130 43.62 -13.83 -14.02
C GLU A 130 43.06 -13.78 -15.45
N ASP A 131 41.94 -13.07 -15.67
CA ASP A 131 41.22 -13.02 -16.95
C ASP A 131 40.82 -14.41 -17.49
N ASN A 132 40.63 -15.39 -16.60
CA ASN A 132 40.25 -16.76 -16.94
C ASN A 132 38.72 -16.89 -17.09
N TYR A 133 38.19 -16.27 -18.15
CA TYR A 133 36.76 -16.25 -18.43
C TYR A 133 36.20 -17.62 -18.84
N GLU A 134 37.03 -18.53 -19.37
CA GLU A 134 36.60 -19.87 -19.75
C GLU A 134 36.12 -20.66 -18.51
N GLU A 135 36.96 -20.70 -17.47
CA GLU A 135 36.65 -21.38 -16.22
C GLU A 135 35.53 -20.69 -15.43
N LEU A 136 35.52 -19.34 -15.42
CA LEU A 136 34.40 -18.58 -14.85
C LEU A 136 33.06 -18.92 -15.49
N GLN A 137 33.04 -19.06 -16.82
CA GLN A 137 31.84 -19.42 -17.56
C GLN A 137 31.44 -20.87 -17.26
N GLU A 138 32.38 -21.79 -17.11
CA GLU A 138 32.07 -23.17 -16.74
C GLU A 138 31.38 -23.24 -15.37
N LYS A 139 31.93 -22.54 -14.36
CA LYS A 139 31.37 -22.41 -12.99
C LYS A 139 30.10 -21.56 -12.92
N SER A 140 29.70 -20.91 -14.00
CA SER A 140 28.53 -20.02 -14.05
C SER A 140 27.26 -20.72 -14.51
N THR A 141 26.13 -20.23 -13.99
CA THR A 141 24.82 -20.52 -14.56
C THR A 141 24.74 -20.09 -16.04
N ASP A 142 23.83 -20.69 -16.80
CA ASP A 142 23.64 -20.37 -18.22
C ASP A 142 23.42 -18.88 -18.50
N GLN A 143 22.77 -18.16 -17.57
CA GLN A 143 22.57 -16.71 -17.68
C GLN A 143 23.88 -15.95 -17.47
N MET A 144 24.64 -16.32 -16.44
CA MET A 144 25.89 -15.65 -16.07
C MET A 144 27.03 -15.90 -17.07
N ARG A 145 27.03 -17.04 -17.76
CA ARG A 145 27.99 -17.34 -18.85
C ARG A 145 28.10 -16.22 -19.88
N THR A 146 26.97 -15.60 -20.23
CA THR A 146 26.94 -14.52 -21.22
C THR A 146 27.45 -13.17 -20.70
N VAL A 147 27.51 -13.02 -19.37
CA VAL A 147 27.91 -11.77 -18.69
C VAL A 147 29.38 -11.83 -18.28
N MET A 148 29.90 -12.99 -17.88
CA MET A 148 31.28 -13.20 -17.44
C MET A 148 32.26 -13.13 -18.61
N THR A 149 32.58 -11.91 -19.00
CA THR A 149 33.40 -11.56 -20.15
C THR A 149 34.40 -10.48 -19.79
N GLU A 150 35.43 -10.30 -20.62
CA GLU A 150 36.41 -9.22 -20.47
C GLU A 150 35.73 -7.84 -20.43
N GLU A 151 34.70 -7.63 -21.27
CA GLU A 151 33.94 -6.37 -21.31
C GLU A 151 33.26 -6.08 -19.97
N PHE A 152 32.76 -7.10 -19.27
CA PHE A 152 32.17 -6.92 -17.94
C PHE A 152 33.21 -6.39 -16.94
N MET A 153 34.40 -6.99 -16.89
CA MET A 153 35.46 -6.57 -15.96
C MET A 153 36.01 -5.19 -16.32
N GLN A 154 36.20 -4.89 -17.61
CA GLN A 154 36.61 -3.56 -18.07
C GLN A 154 35.61 -2.48 -17.68
N ASN A 155 34.31 -2.75 -17.86
CA ASN A 155 33.24 -1.82 -17.47
C ASN A 155 33.19 -1.65 -15.94
N ALA A 156 33.36 -2.72 -15.17
CA ALA A 156 33.41 -2.64 -13.71
C ALA A 156 34.59 -1.79 -13.22
N LYS A 157 35.80 -2.03 -13.75
CA LYS A 157 36.99 -1.21 -13.50
C LYS A 157 36.72 0.26 -13.82
N ALA A 158 36.19 0.56 -15.00
CA ALA A 158 35.89 1.93 -15.42
C ALA A 158 34.89 2.65 -14.49
N GLN A 159 33.83 1.96 -14.03
CA GLN A 159 32.85 2.51 -13.08
C GLN A 159 33.48 2.76 -11.70
N LEU A 160 34.45 1.92 -11.32
CA LEU A 160 35.16 1.94 -10.06
C LEU A 160 36.54 2.62 -10.20
N GLY A 161 36.61 3.75 -10.91
CA GLY A 161 37.79 4.62 -10.91
C GLY A 161 38.96 4.16 -11.78
N GLY A 162 38.77 3.15 -12.62
CA GLY A 162 39.74 2.69 -13.61
C GLY A 162 40.68 1.62 -13.09
N ASP A 163 41.97 1.88 -13.14
CA ASP A 163 43.01 0.91 -12.79
C ASP A 163 43.12 0.70 -11.27
N TRP A 164 42.93 -0.55 -10.84
CA TRP A 164 42.99 -0.94 -9.43
C TRP A 164 44.39 -1.34 -8.99
N GLY A 165 45.30 -1.58 -9.93
CA GLY A 165 46.63 -2.16 -9.67
C GLY A 165 46.57 -3.66 -9.37
N GLU A 166 47.68 -4.21 -8.87
CA GLU A 166 47.75 -5.65 -8.55
C GLU A 166 46.89 -6.03 -7.34
N PHE A 167 46.34 -7.24 -7.37
CA PHE A 167 45.65 -7.83 -6.22
C PHE A 167 46.65 -8.10 -5.09
N GLN A 168 46.25 -7.81 -3.85
CA GLN A 168 47.10 -7.98 -2.67
C GLN A 168 46.58 -9.07 -1.74
N ASP A 169 45.35 -8.93 -1.24
CA ASP A 169 44.81 -9.84 -0.22
C ASP A 169 43.28 -9.74 -0.11
N PHE A 170 42.66 -10.75 0.49
CA PHE A 170 41.28 -10.71 0.95
C PHE A 170 41.22 -10.24 2.40
N THR A 171 40.36 -9.27 2.69
CA THR A 171 40.31 -8.62 4.01
C THR A 171 39.06 -8.96 4.81
N ASN A 172 37.99 -9.38 4.15
CA ASN A 172 36.72 -9.74 4.79
C ASN A 172 35.91 -10.63 3.85
N SER A 173 35.28 -11.67 4.40
CA SER A 173 34.35 -12.56 3.69
C SER A 173 33.17 -12.84 4.62
N ILE A 174 31.97 -12.42 4.23
CA ILE A 174 30.74 -12.64 4.99
C ILE A 174 29.71 -13.26 4.07
N SER A 175 29.26 -14.45 4.41
CA SER A 175 28.28 -15.19 3.61
C SER A 175 26.95 -15.34 4.35
N VAL A 176 25.86 -15.21 3.61
CA VAL A 176 24.49 -15.39 4.10
C VAL A 176 23.69 -16.23 3.13
N GLU A 177 22.72 -16.96 3.64
CA GLU A 177 21.74 -17.63 2.80
C GLU A 177 20.57 -16.68 2.52
N VAL A 178 20.20 -16.53 1.25
CA VAL A 178 19.06 -15.74 0.80
C VAL A 178 18.03 -16.65 0.15
N VAL A 179 16.80 -16.63 0.69
CA VAL A 179 15.67 -17.35 0.11
C VAL A 179 14.78 -16.37 -0.64
N GLN A 180 14.66 -16.58 -1.96
CA GLN A 180 13.84 -15.77 -2.84
C GLN A 180 12.91 -16.68 -3.65
N GLN A 181 11.60 -16.46 -3.51
CA GLN A 181 10.56 -17.26 -4.20
C GLN A 181 10.71 -18.79 -3.99
N GLY A 182 11.25 -19.21 -2.84
CA GLY A 182 11.49 -20.62 -2.51
C GLY A 182 12.76 -21.22 -3.11
N LYS A 183 13.57 -20.42 -3.81
CA LYS A 183 14.93 -20.81 -4.23
C LYS A 183 15.94 -20.28 -3.22
N HIS A 184 16.94 -21.09 -2.94
CA HIS A 184 18.01 -20.75 -2.01
C HIS A 184 19.24 -20.27 -2.77
N PHE A 185 19.87 -19.22 -2.25
CA PHE A 185 21.09 -18.65 -2.79
C PHE A 185 22.07 -18.40 -1.67
N ALA A 186 23.35 -18.73 -1.87
CA ALA A 186 24.41 -18.22 -1.02
C ALA A 186 24.83 -16.86 -1.55
N LEU A 187 24.88 -15.83 -0.71
CA LEU A 187 25.36 -14.49 -1.05
C LEU A 187 26.56 -14.16 -0.17
N THR A 188 27.71 -13.95 -0.80
CA THR A 188 28.97 -13.60 -0.13
C THR A 188 29.33 -12.14 -0.41
N GLU A 189 29.54 -11.36 0.64
CA GLU A 189 30.21 -10.07 0.56
C GLU A 189 31.71 -10.27 0.86
N LEU A 190 32.53 -10.20 -0.18
CA LEU A 190 33.98 -10.42 -0.14
C LEU A 190 34.70 -9.10 -0.46
N THR A 191 35.65 -8.67 0.38
CA THR A 191 36.43 -7.44 0.14
C THR A 191 37.87 -7.78 -0.22
N ALA A 192 38.24 -7.44 -1.45
CA ALA A 192 39.59 -7.59 -1.98
C ALA A 192 40.34 -6.25 -1.91
N LEU A 193 41.60 -6.32 -1.50
CA LEU A 193 42.53 -5.20 -1.52
C LEU A 193 43.38 -5.27 -2.79
N TYR A 194 43.43 -4.15 -3.50
CA TYR A 194 44.33 -3.90 -4.62
C TYR A 194 45.25 -2.73 -4.30
N GLU A 195 46.32 -2.55 -5.07
CA GLU A 195 47.31 -1.48 -4.83
C GLU A 195 46.69 -0.08 -4.76
N ASN A 196 45.74 0.22 -5.64
CA ASN A 196 45.18 1.57 -5.76
C ASN A 196 43.85 1.73 -5.01
N ARG A 197 43.18 0.63 -4.60
CA ARG A 197 41.89 0.67 -3.90
C ARG A 197 41.47 -0.67 -3.29
N SER A 198 40.45 -0.64 -2.44
CA SER A 198 39.65 -1.82 -2.13
C SER A 198 38.42 -1.92 -3.03
N VAL A 199 37.98 -3.16 -3.29
CA VAL A 199 36.75 -3.47 -4.02
C VAL A 199 35.96 -4.49 -3.21
N THR A 200 34.68 -4.21 -3.00
CA THR A 200 33.77 -5.15 -2.36
C THR A 200 32.94 -5.85 -3.43
N TYR A 201 33.11 -7.15 -3.49
CA TYR A 201 32.37 -8.08 -4.33
C TYR A 201 31.16 -8.61 -3.58
N GLN A 202 30.02 -8.65 -4.27
CA GLN A 202 28.83 -9.37 -3.84
C GLN A 202 28.60 -10.50 -4.83
N ILE A 203 28.88 -11.72 -4.40
CA ILE A 203 28.87 -12.93 -5.24
C ILE A 203 27.72 -13.81 -4.77
N SER A 204 26.89 -14.30 -5.70
CA SER A 204 25.81 -15.21 -5.36
C SER A 204 25.92 -16.55 -6.08
N PHE A 205 25.68 -17.65 -5.36
CA PHE A 205 25.61 -19.00 -5.90
C PHE A 205 24.19 -19.56 -5.78
N ASN A 206 23.77 -20.37 -6.75
CA ASN A 206 22.54 -21.15 -6.64
C ASN A 206 22.77 -22.43 -5.82
N GLU A 207 21.71 -23.23 -5.62
CA GLU A 207 21.75 -24.50 -4.88
C GLU A 207 22.77 -25.53 -5.42
N ASN A 208 23.22 -25.39 -6.68
CA ASN A 208 24.22 -26.26 -7.30
C ASN A 208 25.65 -25.71 -7.16
N MET A 209 25.87 -24.64 -6.40
CA MET A 209 27.13 -23.90 -6.31
C MET A 209 27.59 -23.28 -7.65
N GLU A 210 26.65 -22.99 -8.55
CA GLU A 210 26.96 -22.27 -9.80
C GLU A 210 26.82 -20.76 -9.58
N LEU A 211 27.77 -19.99 -10.14
CA LEU A 211 27.74 -18.52 -10.08
C LEU A 211 26.46 -17.99 -10.75
N SER A 212 25.63 -17.34 -9.95
CA SER A 212 24.31 -16.84 -10.31
C SER A 212 24.24 -15.31 -10.39
N GLY A 213 25.20 -14.63 -9.79
CA GLY A 213 25.27 -13.17 -9.79
C GLY A 213 26.58 -12.67 -9.22
N ILE A 214 27.04 -11.53 -9.73
CA ILE A 214 28.18 -10.81 -9.19
C ILE A 214 27.97 -9.30 -9.34
N TYR A 215 28.34 -8.55 -8.31
CA TYR A 215 28.31 -7.10 -8.29
C TYR A 215 29.56 -6.55 -7.57
N MET A 216 30.04 -5.39 -7.99
CA MET A 216 31.26 -4.76 -7.46
C MET A 216 30.98 -3.32 -7.05
N ARG A 217 31.56 -2.87 -5.92
CA ARG A 217 31.48 -1.49 -5.42
C ARG A 217 32.79 -1.01 -4.80
#